data_AF-A0A1E2S1F8-F1
#
_entry.id   AF-A0A1E2S1F8-F1
#
_cell.length_a   1.000
_cell.length_b   1.000
_cell.length_c   1.000
_cell.angle_alpha   90.00
_cell.angle_beta   90.00
_cell.angle_gamma   90.00
#
_symmetry.space_group_name_H-M   'P 1'
#
loop_
_entity.id
_entity.type
_entity.pdbx_description
1 polymer ?
#
loop_
_entity_poly.entity_id
_entity_poly.type
_entity_poly.pdbx_seq_one_letter_code
_entity_poly.pdbx_strand_id
1 'polypeptide(L)'
;MSKPGKRYRAASENIDREATYSLEEAVKMIKDRAKAKFDETVEVAMNLGVDPRHADQMVRGVCQLPNGSGRTLRVGVFAKGDKADEAKAAGADVVGAEDLVEEVQKGNINFDRCIATPDMMPLVGRLGKVLGPRGLMPNPKVGTVTTDVAEAVAAAKGGAVEFRVEKAGIVHAGVGKASFTESALQENIQAFIDAVIKAKRRVPRARS
;
A
#
# COMPACT_ATOMS: atom_id res chain seq x y z
N MET A 1 -7.00 18.25 -25.19
CA MET A 1 -7.39 17.83 -23.82
C MET A 1 -8.89 18.01 -23.69
N SER A 2 -9.65 16.94 -23.46
CA SER A 2 -11.10 17.03 -23.27
C SER A 2 -11.43 17.78 -21.98
N LYS A 3 -12.53 18.55 -21.97
CA LYS A 3 -12.97 19.26 -20.76
C LYS A 3 -13.32 18.24 -19.67
N PRO A 4 -12.87 18.44 -18.42
CA PRO A 4 -13.21 17.52 -17.33
C PRO A 4 -14.73 17.45 -17.12
N GLY A 5 -15.20 16.26 -16.74
CA GLY A 5 -16.62 15.99 -16.50
C GLY A 5 -17.22 16.94 -15.45
N LYS A 6 -18.53 17.18 -15.53
CA LYS A 6 -19.26 18.12 -14.67
C LYS A 6 -19.01 17.88 -13.17
N ARG A 7 -18.94 16.61 -12.75
CA ARG A 7 -18.69 16.22 -11.35
C ARG A 7 -17.29 16.62 -10.87
N TYR A 8 -16.26 16.40 -11.68
CA TYR A 8 -14.89 16.78 -11.32
C TYR A 8 -14.77 18.30 -11.20
N ARG A 9 -15.34 19.04 -12.16
CA ARG A 9 -15.35 20.50 -12.12
C ARG A 9 -15.97 21.04 -10.83
N ALA A 10 -17.15 20.54 -10.46
CA ALA A 10 -17.83 20.94 -9.23
C ALA A 10 -17.04 20.59 -7.95
N ALA A 11 -16.31 19.47 -7.93
CA ALA A 11 -15.46 19.11 -6.80
C ALA A 11 -14.21 20.00 -6.70
N SER A 12 -13.64 20.41 -7.83
CA SER A 12 -12.45 21.27 -7.90
C SER A 12 -12.73 22.77 -7.79
N GLU A 13 -14.00 23.16 -7.87
CA GLU A 13 -14.43 24.56 -7.83
C GLU A 13 -14.11 25.18 -6.47
N ASN A 14 -13.64 26.43 -6.48
CA ASN A 14 -13.26 27.19 -5.27
C ASN A 14 -12.16 26.55 -4.40
N ILE A 15 -11.38 25.61 -4.95
CA ILE A 15 -10.14 25.16 -4.31
C ILE A 15 -9.01 26.04 -4.83
N ASP A 16 -8.44 26.87 -3.96
CA ASP A 16 -7.17 27.53 -4.25
C ASP A 16 -6.06 26.49 -4.22
N ARG A 17 -5.34 26.38 -5.35
CA ARG A 17 -4.27 25.39 -5.57
C ARG A 17 -2.92 25.85 -5.03
N GLU A 18 -2.76 27.14 -4.77
CA GLU A 18 -1.52 27.72 -4.24
C GLU A 18 -1.61 27.90 -2.70
N ALA A 19 -2.82 27.89 -2.14
CA ALA A 19 -3.03 27.91 -0.71
C ALA A 19 -2.54 26.63 -0.02
N THR A 20 -2.05 26.78 1.20
CA THR A 20 -1.76 25.67 2.12
C THR A 20 -2.89 25.57 3.13
N TYR A 21 -3.49 24.39 3.22
CA TYR A 21 -4.55 24.10 4.18
C TYR A 21 -4.00 23.29 5.34
N SER A 22 -4.57 23.49 6.52
CA SER A 22 -4.32 22.57 7.63
C SER A 22 -4.85 21.17 7.30
N LEU A 23 -4.32 20.15 7.99
CA LEU A 23 -4.78 18.78 7.81
C LEU A 23 -6.28 18.63 8.10
N GLU A 24 -6.77 19.31 9.13
CA GLU A 24 -8.18 19.32 9.52
C GLU A 24 -9.07 19.90 8.40
N GLU A 25 -8.72 21.08 7.88
CA GLU A 25 -9.45 21.72 6.78
C GLU A 25 -9.42 20.86 5.51
N ALA A 26 -8.26 20.27 5.18
CA ALA A 26 -8.11 19.42 4.01
C ALA A 26 -9.01 18.17 4.11
N VAL A 27 -9.02 17.48 5.25
CA VAL A 27 -9.86 16.29 5.46
C VAL A 27 -11.34 16.64 5.34
N LYS A 28 -11.79 17.73 5.97
CA LYS A 28 -13.18 18.20 5.87
C LYS A 28 -13.54 18.50 4.42
N MET A 29 -12.70 19.25 3.71
CA MET A 29 -12.92 19.60 2.32
C MET A 29 -13.01 18.37 1.40
N ILE A 30 -12.17 17.36 1.60
CA ILE A 30 -12.18 16.11 0.82
C ILE A 30 -13.50 15.37 1.05
N LYS A 31 -13.94 15.22 2.30
CA LYS A 31 -15.18 14.51 2.64
C LYS A 31 -16.42 15.19 2.05
N ASP A 32 -16.52 16.51 2.14
CA ASP A 32 -17.66 17.27 1.57
C ASP A 32 -17.78 17.12 0.04
N ARG A 33 -16.68 16.72 -0.61
CA ARG A 33 -16.55 16.59 -2.06
C ARG A 33 -16.62 15.15 -2.55
N ALA A 34 -16.63 14.16 -1.64
CA ALA A 34 -16.82 12.75 -1.96
C ALA A 34 -18.29 12.48 -2.34
N LYS A 35 -18.60 12.53 -3.64
CA LYS A 35 -19.97 12.47 -4.18
C LYS A 35 -20.17 11.31 -5.17
N ALA A 36 -19.23 10.37 -5.25
CA ALA A 36 -19.42 9.15 -6.00
C ALA A 36 -20.50 8.27 -5.35
N LYS A 37 -21.01 7.30 -6.12
CA LYS A 37 -22.02 6.34 -5.65
C LYS A 37 -21.43 5.22 -4.78
N PHE A 38 -20.10 5.14 -4.72
CA PHE A 38 -19.37 4.15 -3.94
C PHE A 38 -18.50 4.89 -2.91
N ASP A 39 -18.04 4.17 -1.90
CA ASP A 39 -17.19 4.74 -0.85
C ASP A 39 -15.76 5.01 -1.38
N GLU A 40 -15.50 6.30 -1.62
CA GLU A 40 -14.26 6.80 -2.19
C GLU A 40 -13.08 6.52 -1.26
N THR A 41 -11.90 6.26 -1.83
CA THR A 41 -10.66 6.11 -1.07
C THR A 41 -9.99 7.47 -0.96
N VAL A 42 -9.58 7.85 0.25
CA VAL A 42 -8.75 9.04 0.47
C VAL A 42 -7.29 8.63 0.28
N GLU A 43 -6.58 9.32 -0.60
CA GLU A 43 -5.19 9.05 -0.94
C GLU A 43 -4.31 10.25 -0.62
N VAL A 44 -3.06 9.97 -0.24
CA VAL A 44 -2.01 10.96 0.01
C VAL A 44 -0.94 10.80 -1.07
N ALA A 45 -0.57 11.91 -1.69
CA ALA A 45 0.56 12.01 -2.61
C ALA A 45 1.64 12.92 -2.01
N MET A 46 2.87 12.43 -1.88
CA MET A 46 3.99 13.18 -1.29
C MET A 46 5.16 13.21 -2.24
N ASN A 47 5.55 14.41 -2.70
CA ASN A 47 6.80 14.60 -3.42
C ASN A 47 7.96 14.62 -2.42
N LEU A 48 8.89 13.66 -2.55
CA LEU A 48 9.99 13.48 -1.62
C LEU A 48 11.28 14.17 -2.06
N GLY A 49 11.36 14.68 -3.29
CA GLY A 49 12.59 15.30 -3.81
C GLY A 49 13.79 14.36 -3.82
N VAL A 50 13.57 13.09 -4.18
CA VAL A 50 14.60 12.05 -4.32
C VAL A 50 14.64 11.56 -5.76
N ASP A 51 15.80 11.09 -6.21
CA ASP A 51 15.94 10.38 -7.48
C ASP A 51 15.99 8.86 -7.26
N PRO A 52 14.85 8.15 -7.39
CA PRO A 52 14.73 6.73 -7.12
C PRO A 52 15.50 5.83 -8.10
N ARG A 53 16.10 6.41 -9.15
CA ARG A 53 17.01 5.69 -10.06
C ARG A 53 18.32 5.35 -9.35
N HIS A 54 18.71 6.13 -8.36
CA HIS A 54 19.83 5.84 -7.48
C HIS A 54 19.36 4.95 -6.31
N ALA A 55 20.01 3.80 -6.12
CA ALA A 55 19.56 2.79 -5.17
C ALA A 55 19.61 3.26 -3.71
N ASP A 56 20.54 4.14 -3.37
CA ASP A 56 20.69 4.81 -2.07
C ASP A 56 19.60 5.87 -1.82
N GLN A 57 18.91 6.31 -2.86
CA GLN A 57 17.79 7.25 -2.79
C GLN A 57 16.41 6.59 -2.82
N MET A 58 16.35 5.26 -2.77
CA MET A 58 15.10 4.51 -2.77
C MET A 58 14.40 4.58 -1.41
N VAL A 59 13.26 5.29 -1.35
CA VAL A 59 12.37 5.29 -0.18
C VAL A 59 11.31 4.18 -0.33
N ARG A 60 11.31 3.22 0.60
CA ARG A 60 10.32 2.14 0.69
C ARG A 60 10.08 1.79 2.15
N GLY A 61 8.85 1.43 2.49
CA GLY A 61 8.50 0.99 3.84
C GLY A 61 7.07 0.51 3.94
N VAL A 62 6.67 0.22 5.18
CA VAL A 62 5.29 -0.13 5.55
C VAL A 62 4.85 0.81 6.66
N CYS A 63 3.61 1.27 6.59
CA CYS A 63 2.94 2.00 7.65
C CYS A 63 1.75 1.16 8.13
N GLN A 64 1.63 0.98 9.44
CA GLN A 64 0.41 0.44 10.04
C GLN A 64 -0.54 1.62 10.30
N LEU A 65 -1.67 1.66 9.60
CA LEU A 65 -2.66 2.69 9.82
C LEU A 65 -3.45 2.38 11.09
N PRO A 66 -3.49 3.28 12.09
CA PRO A 66 -4.15 3.01 13.38
C PRO A 66 -5.64 2.70 13.25
N ASN A 67 -6.31 3.27 12.24
CA ASN A 67 -7.74 3.06 11.98
C ASN A 67 -7.99 2.13 10.78
N GLY A 68 -6.95 1.41 10.33
CA GLY A 68 -7.00 0.56 9.14
C GLY A 68 -7.11 1.35 7.83
N SER A 69 -7.08 0.64 6.70
CA SER A 69 -7.17 1.23 5.36
C SER A 69 -8.60 1.25 4.79
N GLY A 70 -9.55 0.58 5.44
CA GLY A 70 -10.91 0.37 4.93
C GLY A 70 -10.97 -0.50 3.67
N ARG A 71 -9.88 -1.20 3.32
CA ARG A 71 -9.83 -2.17 2.22
C ARG A 71 -9.82 -3.58 2.78
N THR A 72 -10.75 -4.41 2.33
CA THR A 72 -10.69 -5.86 2.53
C THR A 72 -9.68 -6.43 1.52
N LEU A 73 -8.45 -6.70 1.98
CA LEU A 73 -7.41 -7.30 1.15
C LEU A 73 -7.51 -8.82 1.22
N ARG A 74 -7.46 -9.47 0.05
CA ARG A 74 -7.24 -10.92 -0.02
C ARG A 74 -5.75 -11.21 0.12
N VAL A 75 -5.37 -12.02 1.08
CA VAL A 75 -3.97 -12.35 1.39
C VAL A 75 -3.64 -13.74 0.86
N GLY A 76 -2.67 -13.80 -0.06
CA GLY A 76 -2.06 -15.01 -0.58
C GLY A 76 -0.76 -15.33 0.16
N VAL A 77 -0.58 -16.57 0.59
CA VAL A 77 0.59 -17.02 1.33
C VAL A 77 1.24 -18.20 0.64
N PHE A 78 2.54 -18.05 0.32
CA PHE A 78 3.39 -19.15 -0.14
C PHE A 78 4.13 -19.74 1.05
N ALA A 79 3.65 -20.89 1.54
CA ALA A 79 4.22 -21.59 2.69
C ALA A 79 3.93 -23.10 2.60
N LYS A 80 4.69 -23.91 3.35
CA LYS A 80 4.53 -25.36 3.44
C LYS A 80 4.44 -25.83 4.90
N GLY A 81 3.89 -27.03 5.07
CA GLY A 81 3.79 -27.70 6.38
C GLY A 81 3.10 -26.81 7.42
N ASP A 82 3.63 -26.77 8.63
CA ASP A 82 3.08 -26.05 9.76
C ASP A 82 2.85 -24.56 9.47
N LYS A 83 3.71 -23.92 8.66
CA LYS A 83 3.56 -22.51 8.27
C LYS A 83 2.37 -22.25 7.36
N ALA A 84 1.97 -23.24 6.56
CA ALA A 84 0.75 -23.14 5.77
C ALA A 84 -0.50 -23.20 6.68
N ASP A 85 -0.48 -24.04 7.71
CA ASP A 85 -1.61 -24.16 8.63
C ASP A 85 -1.72 -22.95 9.57
N GLU A 86 -0.59 -22.41 10.05
CA GLU A 86 -0.54 -21.11 10.74
C GLU A 86 -1.15 -19.98 9.90
N ALA A 87 -0.81 -19.93 8.60
CA ALA A 87 -1.34 -18.92 7.69
C ALA A 87 -2.86 -19.00 7.53
N LYS A 88 -3.40 -20.21 7.37
CA LYS A 88 -4.84 -20.45 7.28
C LYS A 88 -5.54 -20.05 8.58
N ALA A 89 -4.97 -20.43 9.72
CA ALA A 89 -5.51 -20.08 11.04
C ALA A 89 -5.51 -18.57 11.29
N ALA A 90 -4.49 -17.86 10.80
CA ALA A 90 -4.43 -16.39 10.84
C ALA A 90 -5.40 -15.70 9.85
N GLY A 91 -6.11 -16.48 9.03
CA GLY A 91 -7.14 -16.00 8.13
C GLY A 91 -6.63 -15.65 6.73
N ALA A 92 -5.52 -16.21 6.26
CA ALA A 92 -5.12 -16.05 4.85
C ALA A 92 -6.18 -16.62 3.89
N ASP A 93 -6.42 -15.93 2.78
CA ASP A 93 -7.48 -16.26 1.83
C ASP A 93 -7.06 -17.35 0.84
N VAL A 94 -5.77 -17.38 0.50
CA VAL A 94 -5.18 -18.38 -0.40
C VAL A 94 -3.85 -18.81 0.21
N VAL A 95 -3.65 -20.10 0.43
CA VAL A 95 -2.40 -20.65 0.96
C VAL A 95 -2.00 -21.84 0.11
N GLY A 96 -0.75 -21.88 -0.34
CA GLY A 96 -0.25 -23.00 -1.12
C GLY A 96 1.26 -22.93 -1.36
N ALA A 97 1.75 -23.88 -2.15
CA ALA A 97 3.16 -24.02 -2.46
C ALA A 97 3.36 -24.17 -3.97
N GLU A 98 3.81 -25.31 -4.46
CA GLU A 98 4.00 -25.57 -5.90
C GLU A 98 2.72 -25.42 -6.72
N ASP A 99 1.60 -25.90 -6.20
CA ASP A 99 0.27 -25.80 -6.80
C ASP A 99 -0.14 -24.35 -7.04
N LEU A 100 0.00 -23.50 -6.01
CA LEU A 100 -0.29 -22.07 -6.11
C LEU A 100 0.68 -21.36 -7.05
N VAL A 101 1.94 -21.79 -7.10
CA VAL A 101 2.93 -21.25 -8.05
C VAL A 101 2.49 -21.52 -9.49
N GLU A 102 2.03 -22.73 -9.79
CA GLU A 102 1.53 -23.08 -11.13
C GLU A 102 0.29 -22.27 -11.51
N GLU A 103 -0.67 -22.10 -10.60
CA GLU A 103 -1.87 -21.28 -10.85
C GLU A 103 -1.51 -19.83 -11.15
N VAL A 104 -0.64 -19.23 -10.33
CA VAL A 104 -0.18 -17.85 -10.51
C VAL A 104 0.62 -17.71 -11.81
N GLN A 105 1.41 -18.72 -12.20
CA GLN A 105 2.13 -18.73 -13.46
C GLN A 105 1.19 -18.77 -14.68
N LYS A 106 0.05 -19.45 -14.56
CA LYS A 106 -1.04 -19.45 -15.56
C LYS A 106 -1.82 -18.13 -15.58
N GLY A 107 -1.55 -17.21 -14.65
CA GLY A 107 -2.19 -15.90 -14.54
C GLY A 107 -3.37 -15.84 -13.58
N ASN A 108 -3.70 -16.96 -12.92
CA ASN A 108 -4.77 -17.03 -11.93
C ASN A 108 -4.28 -16.44 -10.61
N ILE A 109 -4.60 -15.17 -10.37
CA ILE A 109 -4.20 -14.46 -9.13
C ILE A 109 -5.45 -13.97 -8.43
N ASN A 110 -5.73 -14.56 -7.27
CA ASN A 110 -6.92 -14.30 -6.48
C ASN A 110 -6.58 -13.64 -5.12
N PHE A 111 -5.51 -12.85 -5.07
CA PHE A 111 -5.07 -12.12 -3.88
C PHE A 111 -4.50 -10.74 -4.22
N ASP A 112 -4.62 -9.81 -3.28
CA ASP A 112 -4.14 -8.42 -3.37
C ASP A 112 -2.82 -8.22 -2.61
N ARG A 113 -2.48 -9.14 -1.70
CA ARG A 113 -1.24 -9.14 -0.93
C ARG A 113 -0.60 -10.51 -0.96
N CYS A 114 0.71 -10.55 -1.15
CA CYS A 114 1.49 -11.78 -1.14
C CYS A 114 2.45 -11.79 0.05
N ILE A 115 2.47 -12.90 0.78
CA ILE A 115 3.44 -13.21 1.82
C ILE A 115 4.10 -14.54 1.45
N ALA A 116 5.38 -14.70 1.75
CA ALA A 116 6.08 -15.96 1.52
C ALA A 116 7.00 -16.28 2.70
N THR A 117 7.21 -17.57 2.96
CA THR A 117 8.31 -18.00 3.81
C THR A 117 9.64 -17.99 3.04
N PRO A 118 10.80 -17.82 3.71
CA PRO A 118 12.09 -17.73 3.02
C PRO A 118 12.43 -18.94 2.14
N ASP A 119 12.03 -20.14 2.56
CA ASP A 119 12.21 -21.41 1.83
C ASP A 119 11.38 -21.50 0.54
N MET A 120 10.30 -20.72 0.44
CA MET A 120 9.45 -20.66 -0.75
C MET A 120 9.93 -19.64 -1.80
N MET A 121 10.86 -18.75 -1.44
CA MET A 121 11.37 -17.70 -2.34
C MET A 121 12.04 -18.23 -3.62
N PRO A 122 12.75 -19.37 -3.67
CA PRO A 122 13.26 -19.92 -4.93
C PRO A 122 12.16 -20.26 -5.94
N LEU A 123 10.99 -20.69 -5.47
CA LEU A 123 9.84 -20.98 -6.31
C LEU A 123 9.10 -19.69 -6.70
N VAL A 124 8.79 -18.83 -5.72
CA VAL A 124 8.11 -17.55 -5.93
C VAL A 124 8.95 -16.61 -6.81
N GLY A 125 10.28 -16.69 -6.75
CA GLY A 125 11.21 -15.96 -7.62
C GLY A 125 10.93 -16.14 -9.11
N ARG A 126 10.46 -17.33 -9.51
CA ARG A 126 10.09 -17.65 -10.91
C ARG A 126 8.86 -16.85 -11.37
N LEU A 127 8.02 -16.41 -10.44
CA LEU A 127 6.81 -15.62 -10.70
C LEU A 127 7.11 -14.13 -10.87
N GLY A 128 8.38 -13.70 -10.82
CA GLY A 128 8.76 -12.29 -10.90
C GLY A 128 8.21 -11.56 -12.14
N LYS A 129 8.07 -12.24 -13.27
CA LYS A 129 7.46 -11.67 -14.50
C LYS A 129 5.95 -11.40 -14.36
N VAL A 130 5.26 -12.12 -13.47
CA VAL A 130 3.81 -12.01 -13.26
C VAL A 130 3.49 -11.13 -12.05
N LEU A 131 4.12 -11.42 -10.90
CA LEU A 131 3.89 -10.70 -9.64
C LEU A 131 4.61 -9.35 -9.59
N GLY A 132 5.77 -9.23 -10.22
CA GLY A 132 6.60 -8.00 -10.20
C GLY A 132 5.89 -6.78 -10.77
N PRO A 133 5.38 -6.82 -12.02
CA PRO A 133 4.65 -5.69 -12.61
C PRO A 133 3.38 -5.30 -11.86
N ARG A 134 2.77 -6.25 -11.15
CA ARG A 134 1.57 -6.04 -10.32
C ARG A 134 1.89 -5.52 -8.91
N GLY A 135 3.17 -5.40 -8.54
CA GLY A 135 3.58 -5.00 -7.20
C GLY A 135 3.28 -6.04 -6.11
N LEU A 136 2.97 -7.27 -6.50
CA LEU A 136 2.60 -8.36 -5.60
C LEU A 136 3.80 -9.24 -5.19
N MET A 137 5.01 -8.91 -5.64
CA MET A 137 6.20 -9.70 -5.29
C MET A 137 6.54 -9.52 -3.79
N PRO A 138 6.61 -10.59 -2.98
CA PRO A 138 6.98 -10.48 -1.57
C PRO A 138 8.44 -10.03 -1.44
N ASN A 139 8.73 -9.24 -0.41
CA ASN A 139 10.04 -8.65 -0.17
C ASN A 139 10.39 -8.64 1.33
N PRO A 140 11.59 -9.15 1.71
CA PRO A 140 12.03 -9.16 3.12
C PRO A 140 12.15 -7.75 3.71
N LYS A 141 12.45 -6.72 2.90
CA LYS A 141 12.60 -5.32 3.37
C LYS A 141 11.30 -4.72 3.91
N VAL A 142 10.15 -5.30 3.56
CA VAL A 142 8.82 -4.85 4.00
C VAL A 142 8.12 -5.93 4.82
N GLY A 143 8.85 -6.95 5.29
CA GLY A 143 8.34 -8.00 6.18
C GLY A 143 7.39 -9.00 5.52
N THR A 144 7.24 -9.00 4.19
CA THR A 144 6.40 -9.97 3.47
C THR A 144 7.14 -11.25 3.10
N VAL A 145 8.43 -11.34 3.43
CA VAL A 145 9.19 -12.59 3.48
C VAL A 145 9.59 -12.80 4.94
N THR A 146 8.92 -13.74 5.61
CA THR A 146 9.11 -13.98 7.05
C THR A 146 8.74 -15.41 7.42
N THR A 147 9.30 -15.89 8.54
CA THR A 147 8.88 -17.13 9.20
C THR A 147 7.66 -16.91 10.09
N ASP A 148 7.38 -15.67 10.51
CA ASP A 148 6.27 -15.29 11.38
C ASP A 148 5.02 -14.98 10.54
N VAL A 149 4.51 -16.02 9.88
CA VAL A 149 3.47 -15.89 8.86
C VAL A 149 2.16 -15.38 9.44
N ALA A 150 1.78 -15.85 10.63
CA ALA A 150 0.55 -15.41 11.30
C ALA A 150 0.54 -13.90 11.56
N GLU A 151 1.66 -13.34 12.04
CA GLU A 151 1.79 -11.90 12.29
C GLU A 151 1.73 -11.11 10.98
N ALA A 152 2.42 -11.58 9.93
CA ALA A 152 2.39 -10.91 8.63
C ALA A 152 0.98 -10.91 8.00
N VAL A 153 0.22 -12.00 8.14
CA VAL A 153 -1.17 -12.09 7.66
C VAL A 153 -2.06 -11.13 8.46
N ALA A 154 -1.95 -11.13 9.80
CA ALA A 154 -2.71 -10.22 10.65
C ALA A 154 -2.40 -8.75 10.34
N ALA A 155 -1.13 -8.40 10.16
CA ALA A 155 -0.70 -7.06 9.78
C ALA A 155 -1.25 -6.66 8.40
N ALA A 156 -1.19 -7.56 7.41
CA ALA A 156 -1.74 -7.31 6.08
C ALA A 156 -3.26 -7.05 6.12
N LYS A 157 -4.00 -7.81 6.93
CA LYS A 157 -5.44 -7.64 7.11
C LYS A 157 -5.80 -6.45 8.01
N GLY A 158 -4.90 -6.05 8.91
CA GLY A 158 -5.04 -4.91 9.83
C GLY A 158 -4.88 -3.53 9.19
N GLY A 159 -4.67 -3.46 7.86
CA GLY A 159 -4.57 -2.19 7.14
C GLY A 159 -3.15 -1.67 6.97
N ALA A 160 -2.15 -2.56 6.99
CA ALA A 160 -0.78 -2.23 6.60
C ALA A 160 -0.75 -1.65 5.17
N VAL A 161 -0.18 -0.46 5.03
CA VAL A 161 0.04 0.17 3.73
C VAL A 161 1.53 0.14 3.42
N GLU A 162 1.89 -0.61 2.38
CA GLU A 162 3.22 -0.53 1.80
C GLU A 162 3.32 0.68 0.89
N PHE A 163 4.43 1.40 1.01
CA PHE A 163 4.73 2.53 0.14
C PHE A 163 6.12 2.37 -0.47
N ARG A 164 6.23 2.82 -1.73
CA ARG A 164 7.48 2.89 -2.46
C ARG A 164 7.45 4.14 -3.33
N VAL A 165 8.53 4.91 -3.33
CA VAL A 165 8.63 6.08 -4.19
C VAL A 165 8.70 5.66 -5.66
N GLU A 166 7.88 6.30 -6.49
CA GLU A 166 7.84 6.08 -7.93
C GLU A 166 8.93 6.88 -8.64
N LYS A 167 9.11 6.64 -9.95
CA LYS A 167 10.16 7.26 -10.78
C LYS A 167 10.21 8.80 -10.70
N ALA A 168 9.08 9.46 -10.47
CA ALA A 168 8.97 10.92 -10.33
C ALA A 168 9.37 11.45 -8.93
N GLY A 169 9.80 10.59 -8.01
CA GLY A 169 10.13 10.98 -6.65
C GLY A 169 8.90 11.15 -5.75
N ILE A 170 7.73 10.64 -6.16
CA ILE A 170 6.46 10.76 -5.44
C ILE A 170 6.09 9.43 -4.76
N VAL A 171 5.55 9.50 -3.55
CA VAL A 171 4.90 8.36 -2.90
C VAL A 171 3.39 8.59 -2.91
N HIS A 172 2.64 7.54 -3.27
CA HIS A 172 1.18 7.51 -3.22
C HIS A 172 0.72 6.42 -2.24
N ALA A 173 -0.30 6.71 -1.45
CA ALA A 173 -0.89 5.73 -0.54
C ALA A 173 -2.36 6.04 -0.23
N GLY A 174 -3.20 5.02 -0.22
CA GLY A 174 -4.55 5.10 0.32
C GLY A 174 -4.52 5.03 1.85
N VAL A 175 -5.05 6.05 2.51
CA VAL A 175 -4.99 6.23 3.96
C VAL A 175 -6.33 5.99 4.66
N GLY A 176 -7.38 5.68 3.90
CA GLY A 176 -8.70 5.36 4.45
C GLY A 176 -9.82 5.55 3.44
N LYS A 177 -11.04 5.48 3.93
CA LYS A 177 -12.26 5.72 3.15
C LYS A 177 -12.91 7.05 3.49
N ALA A 178 -13.63 7.64 2.54
CA ALA A 178 -14.38 8.88 2.77
C ALA A 178 -15.45 8.71 3.86
N SER A 179 -15.94 7.48 4.06
CA SER A 179 -16.82 7.09 5.17
C SER A 179 -16.19 7.15 6.56
N PHE A 180 -14.86 7.20 6.68
CA PHE A 180 -14.18 7.28 7.99
C PHE A 180 -14.46 8.62 8.68
N THR A 181 -14.40 8.64 10.00
CA THR A 181 -14.46 9.89 10.78
C THR A 181 -13.29 10.80 10.42
N GLU A 182 -13.47 12.12 10.58
CA GLU A 182 -12.40 13.10 10.29
C GLU A 182 -11.15 12.83 11.13
N SER A 183 -11.30 12.54 12.43
CA SER A 183 -10.19 12.18 13.33
C SER A 183 -9.41 10.96 12.83
N ALA A 184 -10.11 9.86 12.49
CA ALA A 184 -9.49 8.65 11.99
C ALA A 184 -8.66 8.88 10.70
N LEU A 185 -9.15 9.72 9.79
CA LEU A 185 -8.39 10.10 8.59
C LEU A 185 -7.16 10.94 8.94
N GLN A 186 -7.30 11.91 9.85
CA GLN A 186 -6.17 12.74 10.29
C GLN A 186 -5.08 11.89 10.95
N GLU A 187 -5.45 10.99 11.87
CA GLU A 187 -4.53 10.07 12.54
C GLU A 187 -3.82 9.14 11.54
N ASN A 188 -4.56 8.58 10.58
CA ASN A 188 -3.99 7.74 9.53
C ASN A 188 -3.01 8.53 8.64
N ILE A 189 -3.37 9.75 8.23
CA ILE A 189 -2.50 10.61 7.42
C ILE A 189 -1.23 10.96 8.19
N GLN A 190 -1.36 11.34 9.46
CA GLN A 190 -0.21 11.68 10.30
C GLN A 190 0.73 10.48 10.48
N ALA A 191 0.18 9.31 10.82
CA ALA A 191 0.94 8.07 10.94
C ALA A 191 1.68 7.71 9.64
N PHE A 192 1.03 7.93 8.49
CA PHE A 192 1.64 7.71 7.19
C PHE A 192 2.79 8.69 6.90
N ILE A 193 2.58 9.98 7.13
CA ILE A 193 3.62 11.02 6.97
C ILE A 193 4.83 10.70 7.83
N ASP A 194 4.63 10.34 9.10
CA ASP A 194 5.71 10.01 10.03
C ASP A 194 6.50 8.78 9.58
N ALA A 195 5.81 7.75 9.08
CA ALA A 195 6.44 6.56 8.51
C ALA A 195 7.29 6.89 7.28
N VAL A 196 6.78 7.73 6.38
CA VAL A 196 7.51 8.17 5.17
C VAL A 196 8.73 9.02 5.53
N ILE A 197 8.59 9.96 6.47
CA ILE A 197 9.71 10.80 6.95
C ILE A 197 10.79 9.92 7.58
N LYS A 198 10.41 8.95 8.42
CA LYS A 198 11.36 8.00 9.04
C LYS A 198 12.09 7.17 8.00
N ALA A 199 11.40 6.72 6.94
CA ALA A 199 12.02 6.00 5.84
C ALA A 199 12.98 6.90 5.04
N LYS A 200 12.58 8.14 4.73
CA LYS A 200 13.42 9.11 4.01
C LYS A 200 14.67 9.51 4.79
N ARG A 201 14.65 9.59 6.12
CA ARG A 201 15.85 9.92 6.94
C ARG A 201 17.00 8.94 6.74
N ARG A 202 16.72 7.72 6.29
CA ARG A 202 17.72 6.69 5.98
C ARG A 202 18.40 6.92 4.63
N VAL A 203 17.89 7.84 3.83
CA VAL A 203 18.36 8.18 2.49
C VAL A 203 19.20 9.47 2.55
N PRO A 204 20.43 9.48 1.99
CA PRO A 204 21.23 10.70 1.86
C PRO A 204 20.49 11.78 1.07
N ARG A 205 20.65 13.06 1.43
CA ARG A 205 20.13 14.15 0.61
C ARG A 205 20.84 14.13 -0.75
N ALA A 206 20.08 14.29 -1.84
CA ALA A 206 20.65 14.50 -3.16
C ALA A 206 21.63 15.67 -3.10
N ARG A 207 22.88 15.45 -3.55
CA ARG A 207 23.83 16.54 -3.79
C ARG A 207 23.31 17.29 -5.02
N SER A 208 23.02 18.57 -4.84
CA SER A 208 22.65 19.51 -5.91
C SER A 208 23.77 19.63 -6.94
#